data_AF-A0A6A4Q1B8-F1
#
_entry.id   AF-A0A6A4Q1B8-F1
#
_cell.length_a   1.000
_cell.length_b   1.000
_cell.length_c   1.000
_cell.angle_alpha   90.00
_cell.angle_beta   90.00
_cell.angle_gamma   90.00
#
_symmetry.space_group_name_H-M   'P 1'
#
loop_
_entity.id
_entity.type
_entity.pdbx_description
1 polymer ?
#
loop_
_entity_poly.entity_id
_entity_poly.type
_entity_poly.pdbx_seq_one_letter_code
_entity_poly.pdbx_strand_id
1 'polypeptide(L)'
;MVLPLELIQQLKCSDFPTQQEYESWIRRNMKVLEAGLLLHPHLPLDHKSDSSAQCLKQIINESLQNPMDIGNNNESMQNLRSVVMSLARGSYDESASEICHWADGFPLNLKIYQTLLEACFDKNEEKFMIEEVDEVLELIKKTWIVLGMNEMLHNICFSWVLFHHYVVTGQVENDLLSASTNLLKEAEKDVKSRTDPFYSKSASSMLSSMLGWAEKKLLAYHDTFCRGNIESMQSIVSLAVSSAKILVQAMSLEFNNKMRNEANVSCSRVENYIRSSLHDVFTQASSTIHSP
;
A
#
# COMPACT_ATOMS: atom_id res chain seq x y z
N MET A 1 4.03 17.95 18.22
CA MET A 1 2.71 17.61 18.81
C MET A 1 2.22 16.35 18.12
N VAL A 2 1.77 15.34 18.87
CA VAL A 2 1.24 14.09 18.31
C VAL A 2 -0.27 14.08 18.47
N LEU A 3 -1.01 14.37 17.40
CA LEU A 3 -2.45 14.68 17.50
C LEU A 3 -3.28 13.56 18.19
N PRO A 4 -3.16 12.26 17.84
CA PRO A 4 -3.95 11.23 18.49
C PRO A 4 -3.66 11.11 19.99
N LEU A 5 -2.41 11.32 20.40
CA LEU A 5 -2.03 11.30 21.82
C LEU A 5 -2.70 12.44 22.59
N GLU A 6 -2.64 13.66 22.05
CA GLU A 6 -3.26 14.83 22.68
C GLU A 6 -4.78 14.66 22.76
N LEU A 7 -5.41 14.07 21.74
CA LEU A 7 -6.84 13.75 21.76
C LEU A 7 -7.18 12.76 22.88
N ILE A 8 -6.48 11.62 22.98
CA ILE A 8 -6.69 10.62 24.05
C ILE A 8 -6.52 11.27 25.43
N GLN A 9 -5.55 12.16 25.59
CA GLN A 9 -5.28 12.82 26.86
C GLN A 9 -6.39 13.83 27.27
N GLN A 10 -7.02 14.49 26.30
CA GLN A 10 -7.98 15.57 26.57
C GLN A 10 -9.42 15.09 26.72
N LEU A 11 -9.81 14.04 26.00
CA LEU A 11 -11.18 13.55 25.98
C LEU A 11 -11.42 12.41 26.97
N LYS A 12 -12.48 12.54 27.75
CA LYS A 12 -12.88 11.61 28.81
C LYS A 12 -14.08 10.79 28.37
N CYS A 13 -14.31 9.67 29.05
CA CYS A 13 -15.50 8.83 28.81
C CYS A 13 -16.82 9.61 28.92
N SER A 14 -16.88 10.67 29.75
CA SER A 14 -18.05 11.54 29.90
C SER A 14 -18.40 12.35 28.66
N ASP A 15 -17.45 12.50 27.72
CA ASP A 15 -17.63 13.28 26.49
C ASP A 15 -18.30 12.45 25.38
N PHE A 16 -18.62 11.18 25.66
CA PHE A 16 -19.18 10.22 24.70
C PHE A 16 -20.58 9.74 25.13
N PRO A 17 -21.47 9.43 24.16
CA PRO A 17 -22.80 8.90 24.45
C PRO A 17 -22.77 7.58 25.24
N THR A 18 -21.78 6.72 24.98
CA THR A 18 -21.63 5.43 25.65
C THR A 18 -20.16 5.09 25.91
N GLN A 19 -19.91 4.26 26.92
CA GLN A 19 -18.57 3.73 27.18
C GLN A 19 -18.03 2.94 25.98
N GLN A 20 -18.88 2.17 25.29
CA GLN A 20 -18.49 1.39 24.12
C GLN A 20 -17.99 2.28 22.97
N GLU A 21 -18.62 3.45 22.77
CA GLU A 21 -18.16 4.43 21.78
C GLU A 21 -16.82 5.04 22.17
N TYR A 22 -16.63 5.38 23.45
CA TYR A 22 -15.35 5.87 23.96
C TYR A 22 -14.23 4.84 23.78
N GLU A 23 -14.47 3.58 24.16
CA GLU A 23 -13.52 2.48 23.98
C GLU A 23 -13.18 2.22 22.50
N SER A 24 -14.19 2.30 21.62
CA SER A 24 -13.98 2.19 20.17
C SER A 24 -13.16 3.36 19.63
N TRP A 25 -13.36 4.55 20.17
CA TRP A 25 -12.61 5.75 19.81
C TRP A 25 -11.15 5.70 20.31
N ILE A 26 -10.88 5.22 21.53
CA ILE A 26 -9.51 4.97 22.01
C ILE A 26 -8.80 3.99 21.07
N ARG A 27 -9.44 2.85 20.76
CA ARG A 27 -8.85 1.83 19.86
C ARG A 27 -8.50 2.41 18.49
N ARG A 28 -9.34 3.28 17.92
CA ARG A 28 -9.04 3.98 16.66
C ARG A 28 -7.81 4.87 16.79
N ASN A 29 -7.71 5.69 17.84
CA ASN A 29 -6.53 6.55 18.03
C ASN A 29 -5.25 5.75 18.26
N MET A 30 -5.32 4.63 18.99
CA MET A 30 -4.18 3.71 19.15
C MET A 30 -3.74 3.12 17.81
N LYS A 31 -4.67 2.79 16.92
CA LYS A 31 -4.36 2.33 15.55
C LYS A 31 -3.74 3.43 14.69
N VAL A 32 -4.12 4.69 14.88
CA VAL A 32 -3.48 5.83 14.20
C VAL A 32 -2.04 6.03 14.70
N LEU A 33 -1.80 5.91 16.01
CA LEU A 33 -0.44 5.91 16.57
C LEU A 33 0.41 4.76 16.03
N GLU A 34 -0.15 3.54 15.98
CA GLU A 34 0.51 2.37 15.40
C GLU A 34 0.91 2.60 13.94
N ALA A 35 -0.02 3.10 13.13
CA ALA A 35 0.23 3.39 11.72
C ALA A 35 1.35 4.43 11.53
N GLY A 36 1.32 5.52 12.29
CA GLY A 36 2.26 6.63 12.12
C GLY A 36 3.63 6.43 12.74
N LEU A 37 3.72 5.71 13.86
CA LEU A 37 4.99 5.57 14.60
C LEU A 37 5.67 4.22 14.38
N LEU A 38 4.91 3.16 14.07
CA LEU A 38 5.48 1.81 13.98
C LEU A 38 5.49 1.24 12.57
N LEU A 39 4.41 1.43 11.81
CA LEU A 39 4.22 0.77 10.51
C LEU A 39 4.71 1.63 9.34
N HIS A 40 4.43 2.93 9.39
CA HIS A 40 4.75 3.87 8.32
C HIS A 40 5.47 5.13 8.86
N PRO A 41 6.51 4.99 9.70
CA PRO A 41 7.27 6.14 10.16
C PRO A 41 8.07 6.75 9.00
N HIS A 42 8.28 8.06 9.03
CA HIS A 42 9.14 8.74 8.08
C HIS A 42 10.61 8.27 8.23
N LEU A 43 11.06 8.18 9.48
CA LEU A 43 12.37 7.64 9.85
C LEU A 43 12.26 6.14 10.14
N PRO A 44 13.04 5.28 9.45
CA PRO A 44 13.01 3.85 9.71
C PRO A 44 13.37 3.52 11.16
N LEU A 45 12.61 2.62 11.79
CA LEU A 45 12.94 2.08 13.11
C LEU A 45 13.82 0.84 12.98
N ASP A 46 14.76 0.67 13.90
CA ASP A 46 15.36 -0.64 14.13
C ASP A 46 14.41 -1.47 15.00
N HIS A 47 13.50 -2.19 14.34
CA HIS A 47 12.43 -2.97 14.97
C HIS A 47 12.92 -4.03 15.98
N LYS A 48 14.22 -4.38 15.99
CA LYS A 48 14.78 -5.38 16.91
C LYS A 48 15.43 -4.78 18.15
N SER A 49 15.88 -3.53 18.10
CA SER A 49 16.62 -2.89 19.20
C SER A 49 15.86 -1.75 19.88
N ASP A 50 14.82 -1.21 19.24
CA ASP A 50 14.05 -0.10 19.79
C ASP A 50 13.08 -0.55 20.89
N SER A 51 13.46 -0.28 22.14
CA SER A 51 12.66 -0.58 23.33
C SER A 51 11.35 0.21 23.39
N SER A 52 11.33 1.45 22.89
CA SER A 52 10.13 2.29 22.80
C SER A 52 9.15 1.69 21.78
N ALA A 53 9.63 1.19 20.65
CA ALA A 53 8.79 0.55 19.65
C ALA A 53 8.15 -0.74 20.17
N GLN A 54 8.90 -1.55 20.93
CA GLN A 54 8.37 -2.75 21.58
C GLN A 54 7.36 -2.41 22.67
N CYS A 55 7.66 -1.41 23.49
CA CYS A 55 6.75 -0.93 24.53
C CYS A 55 5.44 -0.41 23.95
N LEU A 56 5.48 0.38 22.86
CA LEU A 56 4.26 0.87 22.21
C LEU A 56 3.39 -0.27 21.68
N LYS A 57 4.00 -1.31 21.07
CA LYS A 57 3.26 -2.50 20.61
C LYS A 57 2.55 -3.20 21.77
N GLN A 58 3.21 -3.32 22.92
CA GLN A 58 2.60 -3.90 24.11
C GLN A 58 1.41 -3.07 24.60
N ILE A 59 1.59 -1.75 24.73
CA ILE A 59 0.51 -0.84 25.16
C ILE A 59 -0.68 -0.91 24.19
N ILE A 60 -0.44 -0.94 22.88
CA ILE A 60 -1.51 -1.10 21.88
C ILE A 60 -2.25 -2.41 22.08
N ASN A 61 -1.53 -3.53 22.24
CA ASN A 61 -2.16 -4.84 22.44
C ASN A 61 -2.98 -4.91 23.73
N GLU A 62 -2.48 -4.33 24.81
CA GLU A 62 -3.20 -4.22 26.09
C GLU A 62 -4.45 -3.34 25.94
N SER A 63 -4.35 -2.22 25.21
CA SER A 63 -5.48 -1.32 24.94
C SER A 63 -6.59 -1.94 24.10
N LEU A 64 -6.28 -2.97 23.30
CA LEU A 64 -7.31 -3.71 22.55
C LEU A 64 -8.18 -4.58 23.48
N GLN A 65 -7.62 -5.03 24.60
CA GLN A 65 -8.34 -5.83 25.61
C GLN A 65 -9.01 -4.93 26.65
N ASN A 66 -8.29 -3.92 27.17
CA ASN A 66 -8.76 -3.03 28.23
C ASN A 66 -8.50 -1.55 27.87
N PRO A 67 -9.30 -0.94 26.96
CA PRO A 67 -9.07 0.43 26.50
C PRO A 67 -9.20 1.49 27.61
N MET A 68 -10.02 1.20 28.63
CA MET A 68 -10.32 2.12 29.74
C MET A 68 -9.11 2.42 30.63
N ASP A 69 -8.13 1.54 30.69
CA ASP A 69 -6.93 1.72 31.51
C ASP A 69 -6.11 2.93 31.01
N ILE A 70 -6.12 3.20 29.71
CA ILE A 70 -5.41 4.37 29.14
C ILE A 70 -6.15 5.68 29.46
N GLY A 71 -7.49 5.67 29.40
CA GLY A 71 -8.30 6.87 29.63
C GLY A 71 -8.41 7.28 31.10
N ASN A 72 -8.34 6.30 32.02
CA ASN A 72 -8.56 6.53 33.45
C ASN A 72 -7.30 6.49 34.32
N ASN A 73 -6.23 5.80 33.89
CA ASN A 73 -4.99 5.69 34.67
C ASN A 73 -3.95 6.73 34.21
N ASN A 74 -3.65 7.70 35.08
CA ASN A 74 -2.64 8.71 34.80
C ASN A 74 -1.25 8.08 34.56
N GLU A 75 -0.90 6.99 35.24
CA GLU A 75 0.38 6.30 35.04
C GLU A 75 0.47 5.68 33.64
N SER A 76 -0.57 4.96 33.20
CA SER A 76 -0.66 4.39 31.86
C SER A 76 -0.59 5.47 30.78
N MET A 77 -1.27 6.60 30.99
CA MET A 77 -1.20 7.76 30.10
C MET A 77 0.20 8.40 30.06
N GLN A 78 0.86 8.57 31.20
CA GLN A 78 2.24 9.10 31.24
C GLN A 78 3.22 8.15 30.55
N ASN A 79 3.07 6.84 30.73
CA ASN A 79 3.87 5.84 30.04
C ASN A 79 3.66 5.92 28.51
N LEU A 80 2.39 5.93 28.06
CA LEU A 80 2.05 6.09 26.64
C LEU A 80 2.65 7.38 26.08
N ARG A 81 2.51 8.51 26.77
CA ARG A 81 3.08 9.80 26.36
C ARG A 81 4.59 9.73 26.23
N SER A 82 5.29 9.15 27.19
CA SER A 82 6.75 9.03 27.16
C SER A 82 7.22 8.23 25.95
N VAL A 83 6.62 7.05 25.73
CA VAL A 83 6.95 6.16 24.61
C VAL A 83 6.64 6.81 23.25
N VAL A 84 5.45 7.39 23.09
CA VAL A 84 5.04 8.06 21.86
C VAL A 84 5.95 9.25 21.54
N MET A 85 6.30 10.06 22.54
CA MET A 85 7.18 11.21 22.33
C MET A 85 8.62 10.80 22.04
N SER A 86 9.09 9.67 22.59
CA SER A 86 10.39 9.08 22.24
C SER A 86 10.44 8.67 20.77
N LEU A 87 9.43 7.92 20.30
CA LEU A 87 9.35 7.48 18.91
C LEU A 87 9.16 8.65 17.93
N ALA A 88 8.31 9.61 18.28
CA ALA A 88 8.03 10.77 17.46
C ALA A 88 9.20 11.76 17.38
N ARG A 89 10.30 11.60 18.13
CA ARG A 89 11.49 12.46 18.02
C ARG A 89 12.66 11.78 17.29
N GLY A 90 12.56 10.49 17.01
CA GLY A 90 13.64 9.69 16.43
C GLY A 90 14.79 9.43 17.41
N SER A 91 15.47 8.30 17.28
CA SER A 91 16.55 7.87 18.19
C SER A 91 17.97 8.08 17.63
N TYR A 92 18.13 8.83 16.53
CA TYR A 92 19.34 8.67 15.69
C TYR A 92 20.48 9.66 15.97
N ASP A 93 20.38 10.59 16.94
CA ASP A 93 21.56 11.36 17.35
C ASP A 93 21.44 11.89 18.79
N GLU A 94 22.55 11.83 19.54
CA GLU A 94 22.65 12.31 20.94
C GLU A 94 22.49 13.84 21.05
N SER A 95 22.51 14.54 19.91
CA SER A 95 21.94 15.88 19.79
C SER A 95 20.45 15.75 19.48
N ALA A 96 19.63 15.59 20.53
CA ALA A 96 18.18 15.51 20.42
C ALA A 96 17.65 16.65 19.54
N SER A 97 17.33 16.33 18.29
CA SER A 97 16.59 17.23 17.43
C SER A 97 15.27 17.53 18.13
N GLU A 98 14.99 18.81 18.41
CA GLU A 98 13.71 19.24 18.98
C GLU A 98 12.53 18.98 18.01
N ILE A 99 12.80 18.48 16.80
CA ILE A 99 11.83 18.27 15.74
C ILE A 99 11.01 17.01 16.02
N CYS A 100 9.69 17.20 16.10
CA CYS A 100 8.72 16.12 16.24
C CYS A 100 8.36 15.57 14.85
N HIS A 101 8.83 14.37 14.57
CA HIS A 101 8.56 13.55 13.40
C HIS A 101 7.25 12.74 13.51
N TRP A 102 6.13 13.45 13.73
CA TRP A 102 4.79 12.85 13.70
C TRP A 102 4.06 13.26 12.44
N ALA A 103 3.59 12.27 11.66
CA ALA A 103 2.87 12.50 10.41
C ALA A 103 3.57 13.50 9.47
N ASP A 104 4.90 13.54 9.53
CA ASP A 104 5.75 14.50 8.84
C ASP A 104 6.30 13.95 7.51
N GLY A 105 5.92 12.72 7.15
CA GLY A 105 6.42 12.01 5.98
C GLY A 105 5.34 11.40 5.10
N PHE A 106 5.71 11.22 3.84
CA PHE A 106 4.88 10.58 2.83
C PHE A 106 4.41 9.14 3.16
N PRO A 107 5.15 8.27 3.89
CA PRO A 107 4.69 6.91 4.16
C PRO A 107 3.32 6.84 4.86
N LEU A 108 3.10 7.64 5.90
CA LEU A 108 1.82 7.71 6.59
C LEU A 108 0.73 8.34 5.70
N ASN A 109 1.04 9.42 4.99
CA ASN A 109 0.10 10.07 4.08
C ASN A 109 -0.41 9.10 3.01
N LEU A 110 0.49 8.31 2.44
CA LEU A 110 0.15 7.27 1.47
C LEU A 110 -0.75 6.21 2.09
N LYS A 111 -0.46 5.77 3.33
CA LYS A 111 -1.31 4.79 4.02
C LYS A 111 -2.71 5.34 4.31
N ILE A 112 -2.80 6.60 4.72
CA ILE A 112 -4.09 7.29 4.90
C ILE A 112 -4.84 7.33 3.57
N TYR A 113 -4.17 7.71 2.48
CA TYR A 113 -4.78 7.76 1.16
C TYR A 113 -5.29 6.40 0.68
N GLN A 114 -4.51 5.33 0.85
CA GLN A 114 -4.96 3.97 0.56
C GLN A 114 -6.19 3.60 1.38
N THR A 115 -6.20 3.92 2.68
CA THR A 115 -7.34 3.65 3.57
C THR A 115 -8.60 4.41 3.14
N LEU A 116 -8.46 5.63 2.60
CA LEU A 116 -9.56 6.38 2.02
C LEU A 116 -10.09 5.70 0.75
N LEU A 117 -9.21 5.19 -0.12
CA LEU A 117 -9.62 4.46 -1.32
C LEU A 117 -10.37 3.16 -0.99
N GLU A 118 -10.06 2.51 0.13
CA GLU A 118 -10.85 1.35 0.61
C GLU A 118 -12.31 1.69 0.88
N ALA A 119 -12.67 2.96 1.09
CA ALA A 119 -14.06 3.39 1.24
C ALA A 119 -14.88 3.29 -0.06
N CYS A 120 -14.24 2.99 -1.20
CA CYS A 120 -14.93 2.75 -2.47
C CYS A 120 -15.54 1.33 -2.56
N PHE A 121 -15.30 0.46 -1.59
CA PHE A 121 -15.78 -0.93 -1.57
C PHE A 121 -16.89 -1.11 -0.53
N ASP A 122 -17.82 -2.01 -0.83
CA ASP A 122 -18.87 -2.39 0.12
C ASP A 122 -18.25 -3.20 1.28
N LYS A 123 -18.58 -2.82 2.52
CA LYS A 123 -18.08 -3.49 3.73
C LYS A 123 -18.68 -4.88 3.96
N ASN A 124 -19.84 -5.16 3.38
CA ASN A 124 -20.53 -6.45 3.47
C ASN A 124 -20.12 -7.37 2.31
N GLU A 125 -19.88 -6.79 1.14
CA GLU A 125 -19.48 -7.50 -0.07
C GLU A 125 -18.21 -6.89 -0.66
N GLU A 126 -17.06 -7.16 -0.02
CA GLU A 126 -15.75 -6.54 -0.33
C GLU A 126 -15.33 -6.66 -1.81
N LYS A 127 -15.91 -7.59 -2.57
CA LYS A 127 -15.67 -7.73 -4.01
C LYS A 127 -16.33 -6.65 -4.88
N PHE A 128 -17.34 -5.95 -4.36
CA PHE A 128 -18.08 -4.95 -5.11
C PHE A 128 -17.73 -3.54 -4.65
N MET A 129 -17.66 -2.66 -5.64
CA MET A 129 -17.57 -1.23 -5.41
C MET A 129 -18.96 -0.68 -5.09
N ILE A 130 -19.01 0.38 -4.28
CA ILE A 130 -20.26 1.10 -4.00
C ILE A 130 -20.78 1.80 -5.25
N GLU A 131 -22.08 2.05 -5.30
CA GLU A 131 -22.72 2.74 -6.44
C GLU A 131 -22.17 4.18 -6.61
N GLU A 132 -21.89 4.86 -5.50
CA GLU A 132 -21.42 6.26 -5.44
C GLU A 132 -19.88 6.38 -5.45
N VAL A 133 -19.20 5.46 -6.14
CA VAL A 133 -17.73 5.45 -6.21
C VAL A 133 -17.17 6.78 -6.73
N ASP A 134 -17.79 7.37 -7.75
CA ASP A 134 -17.32 8.60 -8.37
C ASP A 134 -17.43 9.78 -7.40
N GLU A 135 -18.54 9.90 -6.65
CA GLU A 135 -18.70 10.93 -5.62
C GLU A 135 -17.68 10.76 -4.49
N VAL A 136 -17.43 9.52 -4.05
CA VAL A 136 -16.44 9.23 -3.01
C VAL A 136 -15.03 9.57 -3.51
N LEU A 137 -14.67 9.22 -4.74
CA LEU A 137 -13.39 9.59 -5.33
C LEU A 137 -13.22 11.10 -5.41
N GLU A 138 -14.24 11.85 -5.81
CA GLU A 138 -14.19 13.32 -5.83
C GLU A 138 -13.99 13.93 -4.43
N LEU A 139 -14.52 13.31 -3.38
CA LEU A 139 -14.23 13.72 -1.99
C LEU A 139 -12.79 13.38 -1.59
N ILE A 140 -12.30 12.20 -1.94
CA ILE A 140 -10.93 11.77 -1.65
C ILE A 140 -9.91 12.68 -2.37
N LYS A 141 -10.19 13.10 -3.61
CA LYS A 141 -9.31 14.02 -4.35
C LYS A 141 -9.11 15.36 -3.65
N LYS A 142 -10.06 15.82 -2.84
CA LYS A 142 -9.90 17.06 -2.04
C LYS A 142 -8.80 16.96 -1.00
N THR A 143 -8.36 15.75 -0.63
CA THR A 143 -7.25 15.55 0.32
C THR A 143 -5.87 15.59 -0.34
N TRP A 144 -5.79 15.73 -1.68
CA TRP A 144 -4.53 15.61 -2.41
C TRP A 144 -3.46 16.60 -1.96
N ILE A 145 -3.83 17.87 -1.79
CA ILE A 145 -2.89 18.92 -1.36
C ILE A 145 -2.31 18.60 0.02
N VAL A 146 -3.14 18.07 0.92
CA VAL A 146 -2.74 17.75 2.30
C VAL A 146 -1.86 16.50 2.34
N LEU A 147 -2.18 15.49 1.54
CA LEU A 147 -1.48 14.20 1.55
C LEU A 147 -0.30 14.14 0.56
N GLY A 148 -0.07 15.18 -0.23
CA GLY A 148 0.99 15.20 -1.25
C GLY A 148 0.70 14.27 -2.42
N MET A 149 -0.57 14.14 -2.81
CA MET A 149 -0.99 13.30 -3.93
C MET A 149 -1.06 14.11 -5.23
N ASN A 150 -0.85 13.42 -6.34
CA ASN A 150 -1.10 13.92 -7.68
C ASN A 150 -1.79 12.83 -8.52
N GLU A 151 -2.18 13.18 -9.73
CA GLU A 151 -2.87 12.27 -10.66
C GLU A 151 -2.13 10.93 -10.85
N MET A 152 -0.84 10.97 -11.16
CA MET A 152 -0.02 9.77 -11.36
C MET A 152 0.00 8.87 -10.12
N LEU A 153 0.21 9.45 -8.93
CA LEU A 153 0.23 8.70 -7.67
C LEU A 153 -1.14 8.15 -7.33
N HIS A 154 -2.21 8.91 -7.56
CA HIS A 154 -3.57 8.43 -7.40
C HIS A 154 -3.81 7.20 -8.29
N ASN A 155 -3.46 7.28 -9.57
CA ASN A 155 -3.66 6.19 -10.52
C ASN A 155 -2.89 4.93 -10.13
N ILE A 156 -1.63 5.06 -9.69
CA ILE A 156 -0.83 3.92 -9.19
C ILE A 156 -1.43 3.35 -7.89
N CYS A 157 -1.81 4.21 -6.93
CA CYS A 157 -2.35 3.77 -5.64
C CYS A 157 -3.71 3.09 -5.80
N PHE A 158 -4.58 3.66 -6.63
CA PHE A 158 -5.90 3.11 -6.83
C PHE A 158 -5.87 1.85 -7.70
N SER A 159 -4.97 1.79 -8.69
CA SER A 159 -4.63 0.53 -9.37
C SER A 159 -4.21 -0.55 -8.38
N TRP A 160 -3.33 -0.21 -7.42
CA TRP A 160 -2.90 -1.14 -6.39
C TRP A 160 -4.07 -1.63 -5.51
N VAL A 161 -4.94 -0.73 -5.06
CA VAL A 161 -6.10 -1.10 -4.22
C VAL A 161 -7.08 -2.02 -4.98
N LEU A 162 -7.42 -1.69 -6.23
CA LEU A 162 -8.28 -2.53 -7.07
C LEU A 162 -7.66 -3.90 -7.35
N PHE A 163 -6.36 -3.92 -7.66
CA PHE A 163 -5.62 -5.16 -7.86
C PHE A 163 -5.58 -6.02 -6.59
N HIS A 164 -5.32 -5.40 -5.44
CA HIS A 164 -5.27 -6.09 -4.16
C HIS A 164 -6.63 -6.72 -3.83
N HIS A 165 -7.73 -5.97 -4.03
CA HIS A 165 -9.10 -6.49 -3.88
C HIS A 165 -9.36 -7.66 -4.82
N TYR A 166 -9.02 -7.56 -6.10
CA TYR A 166 -9.12 -8.67 -7.05
C TYR A 166 -8.38 -9.93 -6.58
N VAL A 167 -7.17 -9.80 -6.03
CA VAL A 167 -6.37 -10.93 -5.57
C VAL A 167 -6.96 -11.55 -4.29
N VAL A 168 -7.31 -10.74 -3.30
CA VAL A 168 -7.82 -11.21 -1.99
C VAL A 168 -9.21 -11.83 -2.11
N THR A 169 -10.04 -11.33 -3.02
CA THR A 169 -11.38 -11.87 -3.31
C THR A 169 -11.37 -13.10 -4.22
N GLY A 170 -10.20 -13.68 -4.49
CA GLY A 170 -10.07 -14.96 -5.18
C GLY A 170 -10.09 -14.87 -6.71
N GLN A 171 -9.76 -13.70 -7.28
CA GLN A 171 -9.65 -13.48 -8.73
C GLN A 171 -10.98 -13.65 -9.48
N VAL A 172 -12.09 -13.29 -8.84
CA VAL A 172 -13.45 -13.47 -9.40
C VAL A 172 -13.88 -12.28 -10.27
N GLU A 173 -13.61 -11.05 -9.81
CA GLU A 173 -14.10 -9.82 -10.48
C GLU A 173 -13.06 -9.27 -11.46
N ASN A 174 -13.08 -9.74 -12.71
CA ASN A 174 -12.16 -9.29 -13.77
C ASN A 174 -12.26 -7.78 -14.07
N ASP A 175 -13.38 -7.15 -13.73
CA ASP A 175 -13.57 -5.71 -13.89
C ASP A 175 -12.62 -4.91 -12.99
N LEU A 176 -12.37 -5.38 -11.76
CA LEU A 176 -11.39 -4.76 -10.85
C LEU A 176 -9.98 -4.81 -11.44
N LEU A 177 -9.60 -5.98 -11.98
CA LEU A 177 -8.31 -6.14 -12.65
C LEU A 177 -8.22 -5.23 -13.89
N SER A 178 -9.28 -5.16 -14.68
CA SER A 178 -9.33 -4.34 -15.89
C SER A 178 -9.24 -2.84 -15.56
N ALA A 179 -10.00 -2.37 -14.57
CA ALA A 179 -9.91 -1.01 -14.05
C ALA A 179 -8.50 -0.68 -13.53
N SER A 180 -7.90 -1.58 -12.76
CA SER A 180 -6.51 -1.45 -12.30
C SER A 180 -5.53 -1.26 -13.47
N THR A 181 -5.66 -2.06 -14.54
CA THR A 181 -4.78 -1.93 -15.71
C THR A 181 -4.99 -0.63 -16.49
N ASN A 182 -6.22 -0.13 -16.55
CA ASN A 182 -6.53 1.13 -17.21
C ASN A 182 -5.92 2.31 -16.46
N LEU A 183 -5.98 2.32 -15.13
CA LEU A 183 -5.32 3.34 -14.31
C LEU A 183 -3.80 3.34 -14.50
N LEU A 184 -3.14 2.18 -14.62
CA LEU A 184 -1.70 2.14 -14.92
C LEU A 184 -1.38 2.70 -16.31
N LYS A 185 -2.24 2.48 -17.32
CA LYS A 185 -2.05 3.08 -18.65
C LYS A 185 -2.19 4.60 -18.62
N GLU A 186 -3.09 5.13 -17.80
CA GLU A 186 -3.19 6.58 -17.59
C GLU A 186 -1.95 7.11 -16.86
N ALA A 187 -1.50 6.42 -15.80
CA ALA A 187 -0.26 6.79 -15.10
C ALA A 187 0.97 6.80 -16.03
N GLU A 188 1.07 5.87 -16.99
CA GLU A 188 2.15 5.84 -18.01
C GLU A 188 2.27 7.16 -18.79
N LYS A 189 1.15 7.84 -19.05
CA LYS A 189 1.14 9.12 -19.80
C LYS A 189 1.75 10.25 -18.97
N ASP A 190 1.52 10.24 -17.66
CA ASP A 190 1.87 11.35 -16.76
C ASP A 190 3.29 11.26 -16.18
N VAL A 191 3.90 10.06 -16.18
CA VAL A 191 5.26 9.80 -15.69
C VAL A 191 6.29 10.76 -16.27
N LYS A 192 6.09 11.24 -17.51
CA LYS A 192 7.05 12.09 -18.23
C LYS A 192 7.13 13.52 -17.67
N SER A 193 6.18 13.94 -16.82
CA SER A 193 5.99 15.34 -16.44
C SER A 193 6.44 15.69 -15.01
N ARG A 194 6.39 14.75 -14.05
CA ARG A 194 6.66 15.03 -12.63
C ARG A 194 7.04 13.74 -11.90
N THR A 195 8.33 13.46 -11.76
CA THR A 195 8.78 12.43 -10.81
C THR A 195 9.64 13.11 -9.76
N ASP A 196 8.96 13.52 -8.70
CA ASP A 196 9.64 13.97 -7.50
C ASP A 196 10.26 12.74 -6.80
N PRO A 197 11.56 12.77 -6.45
CA PRO A 197 12.31 11.67 -5.87
C PRO A 197 11.62 11.02 -4.65
N PHE A 198 10.86 11.78 -3.88
CA PHE A 198 10.23 11.33 -2.63
C PHE A 198 9.19 10.23 -2.82
N TYR A 199 8.58 10.14 -4.00
CA TYR A 199 7.48 9.20 -4.27
C TYR A 199 7.95 7.86 -4.85
N SER A 200 9.21 7.81 -5.30
CA SER A 200 9.75 6.70 -6.10
C SER A 200 9.70 5.35 -5.39
N LYS A 201 10.04 5.29 -4.10
CA LYS A 201 10.19 4.01 -3.38
C LYS A 201 8.87 3.28 -3.17
N SER A 202 7.84 3.97 -2.66
CA SER A 202 6.55 3.33 -2.37
C SER A 202 5.80 2.96 -3.65
N ALA A 203 5.79 3.87 -4.64
CA ALA A 203 5.23 3.58 -5.96
C ALA A 203 5.94 2.39 -6.62
N SER A 204 7.28 2.36 -6.57
CA SER A 204 8.06 1.23 -7.12
C SER A 204 7.77 -0.07 -6.40
N SER A 205 7.55 -0.05 -5.09
CA SER A 205 7.17 -1.24 -4.32
C SER A 205 5.82 -1.81 -4.75
N MET A 206 4.80 -0.95 -4.90
CA MET A 206 3.47 -1.34 -5.40
C MET A 206 3.55 -1.92 -6.82
N LEU A 207 4.22 -1.21 -7.73
CA LEU A 207 4.39 -1.64 -9.13
C LEU A 207 5.19 -2.96 -9.22
N SER A 208 6.25 -3.11 -8.42
CA SER A 208 7.06 -4.34 -8.39
C SER A 208 6.27 -5.53 -7.86
N SER A 209 5.38 -5.29 -6.88
CA SER A 209 4.50 -6.32 -6.33
C SER A 209 3.47 -6.78 -7.36
N MET A 210 2.82 -5.86 -8.07
CA MET A 210 1.90 -6.16 -9.18
C MET A 210 2.62 -6.89 -10.32
N LEU A 211 3.80 -6.39 -10.72
CA LEU A 211 4.63 -7.01 -11.76
C LEU A 211 5.03 -8.43 -11.37
N GLY A 212 5.60 -8.61 -10.17
CA GLY A 212 6.05 -9.93 -9.71
C GLY A 212 4.92 -10.95 -9.58
N TRP A 213 3.72 -10.50 -9.18
CA TRP A 213 2.53 -11.36 -9.19
C TRP A 213 2.12 -11.76 -10.61
N ALA A 214 2.11 -10.81 -11.55
CA ALA A 214 1.74 -11.08 -12.94
C ALA A 214 2.77 -12.00 -13.62
N GLU A 215 4.06 -11.75 -13.41
CA GLU A 215 5.15 -12.54 -14.02
C GLU A 215 5.14 -14.00 -13.57
N LYS A 216 4.84 -14.28 -12.30
CA LYS A 216 4.68 -15.66 -11.82
C LYS A 216 3.65 -16.46 -12.61
N LYS A 217 2.57 -15.80 -13.05
CA LYS A 217 1.51 -16.42 -13.86
C LYS A 217 1.88 -16.50 -15.34
N LEU A 218 2.51 -15.46 -15.87
CA LEU A 218 2.83 -15.36 -17.31
C LEU A 218 4.03 -16.22 -17.71
N LEU A 219 5.02 -16.40 -16.83
CA LEU A 219 6.18 -17.26 -17.11
C LEU A 219 5.80 -18.74 -17.25
N ALA A 220 4.71 -19.17 -16.62
CA ALA A 220 4.14 -20.51 -16.70
C ALA A 220 2.70 -20.46 -17.24
N TYR A 221 2.44 -19.63 -18.26
CA TYR A 221 1.06 -19.36 -18.69
C TYR A 221 0.32 -20.60 -19.20
N HIS A 222 1.00 -21.60 -19.76
CA HIS A 222 0.35 -22.85 -20.20
C HIS A 222 -0.22 -23.65 -19.02
N ASP A 223 0.41 -23.57 -17.84
CA ASP A 223 -0.05 -24.25 -16.63
C ASP A 223 -1.04 -23.38 -15.84
N THR A 224 -0.93 -22.05 -15.97
CA THR A 224 -1.72 -21.09 -15.19
C THR A 224 -3.07 -20.76 -15.83
N PHE A 225 -3.13 -20.72 -17.16
CA PHE A 225 -4.32 -20.30 -17.90
C PHE A 225 -4.98 -21.48 -18.61
N CYS A 226 -6.29 -21.58 -18.42
CA CYS A 226 -7.15 -22.57 -19.04
C CYS A 226 -8.40 -21.87 -19.59
N ARG A 227 -9.29 -22.64 -20.23
CA ARG A 227 -10.51 -22.09 -20.83
C ARG A 227 -11.38 -21.30 -19.84
N GLY A 228 -11.31 -21.61 -18.54
CA GLY A 228 -12.11 -20.96 -17.50
C GLY A 228 -11.58 -19.61 -17.01
N ASN A 229 -10.32 -19.25 -17.27
CA ASN A 229 -9.72 -17.99 -16.77
C ASN A 229 -8.92 -17.22 -17.84
N ILE A 230 -8.93 -17.68 -19.09
CA ILE A 230 -8.17 -17.10 -20.20
C ILE A 230 -8.51 -15.61 -20.45
N GLU A 231 -9.73 -15.20 -20.13
CA GLU A 231 -10.19 -13.80 -20.26
C GLU A 231 -9.36 -12.83 -19.41
N SER A 232 -8.88 -13.28 -18.24
CA SER A 232 -8.02 -12.48 -17.36
C SER A 232 -6.61 -12.28 -17.93
N MET A 233 -6.15 -13.16 -18.83
CA MET A 233 -4.76 -13.19 -19.30
C MET A 233 -4.37 -11.87 -19.98
N GLN A 234 -5.26 -11.28 -20.78
CA GLN A 234 -5.00 -10.00 -21.43
C GLN A 234 -4.77 -8.89 -20.41
N SER A 235 -5.60 -8.81 -19.38
CA SER A 235 -5.46 -7.83 -18.31
C SER A 235 -4.20 -8.07 -17.49
N ILE A 236 -3.82 -9.32 -17.23
CA ILE A 236 -2.57 -9.66 -16.53
C ILE A 236 -1.32 -9.28 -17.34
N VAL A 237 -1.32 -9.52 -18.66
CA VAL A 237 -0.24 -9.04 -19.55
C VAL A 237 -0.17 -7.52 -19.53
N SER A 238 -1.32 -6.85 -19.61
CA SER A 238 -1.39 -5.39 -19.57
C SER A 238 -0.87 -4.85 -18.23
N LEU A 239 -1.21 -5.49 -17.11
CA LEU A 239 -0.74 -5.14 -15.77
C LEU A 239 0.79 -5.23 -15.71
N ALA A 240 1.37 -6.35 -16.17
CA ALA A 240 2.81 -6.57 -16.18
C ALA A 240 3.54 -5.52 -17.03
N VAL A 241 3.07 -5.30 -18.27
CA VAL A 241 3.71 -4.37 -19.20
C VAL A 241 3.66 -2.93 -18.68
N SER A 242 2.48 -2.45 -18.23
CA SER A 242 2.36 -1.08 -17.71
C SER A 242 3.16 -0.89 -16.42
N SER A 243 3.15 -1.86 -15.50
CA SER A 243 3.96 -1.80 -14.27
C SER A 243 5.46 -1.71 -14.59
N ALA A 244 5.95 -2.55 -15.50
CA ALA A 244 7.35 -2.58 -15.91
C ALA A 244 7.78 -1.29 -16.60
N LYS A 245 6.95 -0.72 -17.47
CA LYS A 245 7.25 0.55 -18.14
C LYS A 245 7.36 1.69 -17.15
N ILE A 246 6.40 1.84 -16.23
CA ILE A 246 6.42 2.90 -15.22
C ILE A 246 7.66 2.75 -14.33
N LEU A 247 8.01 1.52 -13.91
CA LEU A 247 9.22 1.24 -13.14
C LEU A 247 10.50 1.65 -13.90
N VAL A 248 10.63 1.26 -15.16
CA VAL A 248 11.79 1.61 -15.99
C VAL A 248 11.89 3.13 -16.16
N GLN A 249 10.79 3.81 -16.41
CA GLN A 249 10.79 5.28 -16.56
C GLN A 249 11.11 6.00 -15.24
N ALA A 250 10.59 5.51 -14.10
CA ALA A 250 10.88 6.05 -12.78
C ALA A 250 12.36 5.88 -12.38
N MET A 251 13.01 4.77 -12.79
CA MET A 251 14.44 4.52 -12.57
C MET A 251 15.35 5.20 -13.62
N SER A 252 14.87 5.38 -14.87
CA SER A 252 15.66 5.90 -15.99
C SER A 252 15.83 7.43 -16.01
N LEU A 253 15.27 8.16 -15.04
CA LEU A 253 15.58 9.59 -14.86
C LEU A 253 17.06 9.84 -14.56
N GLU A 254 17.84 8.80 -14.25
CA GLU A 254 19.30 8.87 -14.07
C GLU A 254 20.11 8.69 -15.36
N PHE A 255 19.55 8.16 -16.47
CA PHE A 255 20.33 7.89 -17.68
C PHE A 255 19.60 8.21 -18.99
N ASN A 256 20.19 9.13 -19.76
CA ASN A 256 19.74 9.58 -21.07
C ASN A 256 19.75 8.44 -22.12
N ASN A 257 18.61 7.78 -22.37
CA ASN A 257 18.26 7.13 -23.64
C ASN A 257 16.78 6.70 -23.69
N LYS A 258 15.89 7.65 -24.02
CA LYS A 258 14.48 7.64 -23.59
C LYS A 258 13.45 7.01 -24.54
N MET A 259 13.74 6.70 -25.80
CA MET A 259 12.70 6.23 -26.75
C MET A 259 12.92 4.84 -27.36
N ARG A 260 14.16 4.39 -27.54
CA ARG A 260 14.44 3.08 -28.16
C ARG A 260 14.25 1.89 -27.19
N ASN A 261 14.23 2.17 -25.89
CA ASN A 261 14.14 1.15 -24.84
C ASN A 261 12.69 0.81 -24.43
N GLU A 262 11.71 1.70 -24.50
CA GLU A 262 10.35 1.45 -23.95
C GLU A 262 9.57 0.36 -24.71
N ALA A 263 9.53 0.44 -26.05
CA ALA A 263 8.91 -0.58 -26.90
C ALA A 263 9.69 -1.92 -26.82
N ASN A 264 11.02 -1.83 -26.72
CA ASN A 264 11.88 -3.00 -26.57
C ASN A 264 11.66 -3.71 -25.22
N VAL A 265 11.48 -2.97 -24.13
CA VAL A 265 11.22 -3.48 -22.77
C VAL A 265 9.91 -4.26 -22.69
N SER A 266 8.87 -3.82 -23.40
CA SER A 266 7.57 -4.49 -23.41
C SER A 266 7.59 -5.76 -24.26
N CYS A 267 8.08 -5.67 -25.51
CA CYS A 267 8.17 -6.82 -26.41
C CYS A 267 9.12 -7.89 -25.86
N SER A 268 10.30 -7.51 -25.37
CA SER A 268 11.27 -8.47 -24.80
C SER A 268 10.72 -9.23 -23.59
N ARG A 269 9.91 -8.57 -22.74
CA ARG A 269 9.24 -9.24 -21.61
C ARG A 269 8.20 -10.25 -22.08
N VAL A 270 7.32 -9.85 -23.00
CA VAL A 270 6.31 -10.76 -23.55
C VAL A 270 6.97 -11.95 -24.25
N GLU A 271 8.02 -11.72 -25.04
CA GLU A 271 8.81 -12.79 -25.64
C GLU A 271 9.45 -13.71 -24.59
N ASN A 272 9.91 -13.16 -23.47
CA ASN A 272 10.45 -13.96 -22.37
C ASN A 272 9.37 -14.85 -21.73
N TYR A 273 8.17 -14.31 -21.48
CA TYR A 273 7.04 -15.09 -20.95
C TYR A 273 6.69 -16.24 -21.91
N ILE A 274 6.63 -15.96 -23.22
CA ILE A 274 6.37 -16.95 -24.26
C ILE A 274 7.43 -18.05 -24.25
N ARG A 275 8.71 -17.66 -24.29
CA ARG A 275 9.84 -18.60 -24.35
C ARG A 275 9.94 -19.47 -23.10
N SER A 276 9.79 -18.87 -21.92
CA SER A 276 9.87 -19.60 -20.64
C SER A 276 8.78 -20.66 -20.55
N SER A 277 7.52 -20.26 -20.77
CA SER A 277 6.37 -21.16 -20.67
C SER A 277 6.44 -22.28 -21.72
N LEU A 278 6.87 -21.99 -22.95
CA LEU A 278 7.06 -23.01 -23.98
C LEU A 278 8.18 -24.01 -23.62
N HIS A 279 9.28 -23.50 -23.07
CA HIS A 279 10.38 -24.35 -22.62
C HIS A 279 9.94 -25.32 -21.52
N ASP A 280 9.15 -24.85 -20.56
CA ASP A 280 8.64 -25.67 -19.46
C ASP A 280 7.70 -26.77 -19.97
N VAL A 281 6.74 -26.43 -20.83
CA VAL A 281 5.85 -27.42 -21.47
C VAL A 281 6.63 -28.44 -22.30
N PHE A 282 7.61 -27.99 -23.08
CA PHE A 282 8.44 -28.90 -23.89
C PHE A 282 9.23 -29.88 -23.00
N THR A 283 9.77 -29.39 -21.89
CA THR A 283 10.50 -30.20 -20.92
C THR A 283 9.60 -31.23 -20.25
N GLN A 284 8.39 -30.84 -19.83
CA GLN A 284 7.38 -31.73 -19.25
C GLN A 284 6.91 -32.81 -20.23
N ALA A 285 6.65 -32.45 -21.49
CA ALA A 285 6.27 -33.41 -22.52
C ALA A 285 7.40 -34.42 -22.79
N SER A 286 8.64 -33.94 -22.85
CA SER A 286 9.82 -34.78 -23.06
C SER A 286 10.03 -35.78 -21.92
N SER A 287 9.90 -35.35 -20.65
CA SER A 287 10.04 -36.25 -19.49
C SER A 287 8.93 -37.30 -19.40
N THR A 288 7.71 -36.94 -19.80
CA THR A 288 6.56 -37.86 -19.83
C THR A 288 6.76 -38.97 -20.88
N ILE A 289 7.36 -38.64 -22.04
CA ILE A 289 7.69 -39.63 -23.08
C ILE A 289 8.80 -40.60 -22.65
N HIS A 290 9.66 -40.20 -21.71
CA HIS A 290 10.81 -40.99 -21.23
C HIS A 290 10.54 -41.72 -19.90
N SER A 291 9.31 -41.68 -19.39
CA SER A 291 8.88 -42.42 -18.19
C SER A 291 8.34 -43.80 -18.60
N PRO A 292 8.88 -44.93 -18.06
CA PRO A 292 8.54 -46.29 -18.48
C PRO A 292 7.11 -46.72 -18.15
#